data_AF-A0A2V7AST8-F1
#
_entry.id   AF-A0A2V7AST8-F1
#
_cell.length_a   1.000
_cell.length_b   1.000
_cell.length_c   1.000
_cell.angle_alpha   90.00
_cell.angle_beta   90.00
_cell.angle_gamma   90.00
#
_symmetry.space_group_name_H-M   'P 1'
#
loop_
_entity.id
_entity.type
_entity.pdbx_description
1 polymer ?
#
loop_
_entity_poly.entity_id
_entity_poly.type
_entity_poly.pdbx_seq_one_letter_code
_entity_poly.pdbx_strand_id
1 'polypeptide(L)'
;MSTALDLLAHFPAGATPRAEQRRLLAGLDDAMAEALEDPAAPRVFLVEGPPGVGKSHVAMTLARWSGDAYLLTSQKLLQDQYEREFGGELQIVKGRDNYACDHYPGARVPTSRGLCRRPRGPLCQCPYVRAKTAALGGPIFCTNTAYFATLRHWHAEHLRKRRLLIIDEAHNLESQLVSVFTVAFPREQMQAWFGAALPRLPSADEYRPLLVEHLERLEGRRAAIGRELEALRPPEIAADDFLRMPPSRAEQELLAQRDELEGALARLRYFVDAEDQEWVVRYPPDPAATLELVPLSVAPMASALLADTAELTVLSSAYLGHRAVVAECFGLAEDGLRVFASPSPFALEQRRIVYRPVGALSRASLPALEPALFTEVAALLAAHPREKGLIHAPSYAVGARLVRDLAARSPLTARRLIWVESAQAKGRALEQHRASPSPTVLVSPSLREGVDLPDDFLRFQIVTKLPFPDLGDPWTAERRARDPRWYALETAKALLQAYGRSCRHAGDHGVTYVLDAHFERFVQRYRTLLPEWFLDAAEPALRARGPERFAD
;
A
#
# COMPACT_ATOMS: atom_id res chain seq x y z
N MET A 1 -28.27 17.53 23.56
CA MET A 1 -27.40 18.42 22.78
C MET A 1 -26.03 17.79 22.89
N SER A 2 -25.62 17.04 21.87
CA SER A 2 -24.28 16.46 21.79
C SER A 2 -23.26 17.60 21.95
N THR A 3 -22.33 17.45 22.88
CA THR A 3 -21.24 18.42 23.05
C THR A 3 -20.33 18.33 21.85
N ALA A 4 -20.39 19.35 20.97
CA ALA A 4 -19.49 19.47 19.83
C ALA A 4 -18.04 19.30 20.29
N LEU A 5 -17.30 18.45 19.58
CA LEU A 5 -15.92 18.10 19.87
C LEU A 5 -14.94 19.23 19.56
N ASP A 6 -15.40 20.24 18.82
CA ASP A 6 -14.65 21.38 18.31
C ASP A 6 -13.39 20.95 17.55
N LEU A 7 -13.55 19.99 16.64
CA LEU A 7 -12.45 19.44 15.85
C LEU A 7 -11.67 20.53 15.10
N LEU A 8 -12.34 21.61 14.68
CA LEU A 8 -11.69 22.72 13.96
C LEU A 8 -10.68 23.49 14.82
N ALA A 9 -10.87 23.56 16.14
CA ALA A 9 -9.88 24.17 17.04
C ALA A 9 -8.54 23.41 17.05
N HIS A 10 -8.54 22.14 16.65
CA HIS A 10 -7.35 21.30 16.56
C HIS A 10 -6.70 21.29 15.17
N PHE A 11 -7.13 22.15 14.23
CA PHE A 11 -6.56 22.20 12.90
C PHE A 11 -5.07 22.61 12.94
N PRO A 12 -4.17 21.99 12.16
CA PRO A 12 -2.72 22.27 12.18
C PRO A 12 -2.40 23.77 12.11
N ALA A 13 -1.52 24.22 13.00
CA ALA A 13 -1.12 25.62 13.06
C ALA A 13 -0.39 26.04 11.77
N GLY A 14 -0.59 27.29 11.35
CA GLY A 14 0.03 27.81 10.11
C GLY A 14 -0.69 27.42 8.82
N ALA A 15 -1.80 26.67 8.90
CA ALA A 15 -2.66 26.35 7.76
C ALA A 15 -4.10 26.81 8.02
N THR A 16 -4.76 27.35 6.99
CA THR A 16 -6.18 27.69 7.05
C THR A 16 -6.99 26.55 6.43
N PRO A 17 -8.01 26.00 7.13
CA PRO A 17 -8.79 24.91 6.57
C PRO A 17 -9.53 25.35 5.30
N ARG A 18 -9.60 24.47 4.31
CA ARG A 18 -10.40 24.65 3.08
C ARG A 18 -11.87 24.40 3.37
N ALA A 19 -12.75 24.78 2.45
CA ALA A 19 -14.20 24.59 2.62
C ALA A 19 -14.56 23.10 2.74
N GLU A 20 -13.92 22.25 1.94
CA GLU A 20 -14.06 20.80 1.91
C GLU A 20 -13.60 20.19 3.24
N GLN A 21 -12.45 20.63 3.77
CA GLN A 21 -11.94 20.18 5.06
C GLN A 21 -12.87 20.58 6.21
N ARG A 22 -13.41 21.81 6.19
CA ARG A 22 -14.42 22.26 7.17
C ARG A 22 -15.67 21.39 7.15
N ARG A 23 -16.18 21.05 5.97
CA ARG A 23 -17.36 20.17 5.82
C ARG A 23 -17.09 18.76 6.34
N LEU A 24 -15.95 18.18 5.98
CA LEU A 24 -15.54 16.85 6.47
C LEU A 24 -15.41 16.85 7.99
N LEU A 25 -14.70 17.83 8.56
CA LEU A 25 -14.49 17.94 9.99
C LEU A 25 -15.80 18.18 10.75
N ALA A 26 -16.72 19.00 10.24
CA ALA A 26 -18.02 19.21 10.86
C ALA A 26 -18.85 17.91 10.92
N GLY A 27 -18.91 17.15 9.82
CA GLY A 27 -19.62 15.87 9.81
C GLY A 27 -18.98 14.82 10.73
N LEU A 28 -17.64 14.81 10.81
CA LEU A 28 -16.91 13.95 11.74
C LEU A 28 -17.14 14.36 13.19
N ASP A 29 -17.24 15.66 13.49
CA ASP A 29 -17.48 16.20 14.84
C ASP A 29 -18.76 15.62 15.42
N ASP A 30 -19.88 15.76 14.70
CA ASP A 30 -21.19 15.26 15.11
C ASP A 30 -21.19 13.73 15.29
N ALA A 31 -20.63 13.01 14.32
CA ALA A 31 -20.67 11.54 14.33
C ALA A 31 -19.72 10.91 15.36
N MET A 32 -18.57 11.52 15.60
CA MET A 32 -17.63 11.07 16.63
C MET A 32 -18.16 11.41 18.02
N ALA A 33 -18.83 12.56 18.19
CA ALA A 33 -19.49 12.89 19.45
C ALA A 33 -20.58 11.86 19.77
N GLU A 34 -21.42 11.52 18.80
CA GLU A 34 -22.44 10.47 18.94
C GLU A 34 -21.81 9.11 19.30
N ALA A 35 -20.71 8.71 18.64
CA ALA A 35 -20.03 7.44 18.93
C ALA A 35 -19.38 7.38 20.32
N LEU A 36 -19.06 8.53 20.91
CA LEU A 36 -18.57 8.61 22.29
C LEU A 36 -19.71 8.55 23.31
N GLU A 37 -20.92 8.99 22.95
CA GLU A 37 -22.11 8.98 23.80
C GLU A 37 -22.88 7.63 23.73
N ASP A 38 -22.98 7.04 22.54
CA ASP A 38 -23.73 5.80 22.28
C ASP A 38 -22.81 4.63 21.88
N PRO A 39 -22.71 3.57 22.69
CA PRO A 39 -21.98 2.36 22.34
C PRO A 39 -22.46 1.67 21.06
N ALA A 40 -23.74 1.81 20.69
CA ALA A 40 -24.33 1.23 19.49
C ALA A 40 -24.07 2.06 18.22
N ALA A 41 -23.59 3.30 18.36
CA ALA A 41 -23.31 4.15 17.22
C ALA A 41 -22.06 3.67 16.44
N PRO A 42 -21.99 3.97 15.13
CA PRO A 42 -20.86 3.58 14.28
C PRO A 42 -19.53 4.13 14.78
N ARG A 43 -18.53 3.25 14.89
CA ARG A 43 -17.17 3.60 15.37
C ARG A 43 -16.12 3.65 14.26
N VAL A 44 -16.50 3.30 13.03
CA VAL A 44 -15.62 3.32 11.86
C VAL A 44 -16.12 4.36 10.87
N PHE A 45 -15.29 5.36 10.62
CA PHE A 45 -15.58 6.50 9.75
C PHE A 45 -14.72 6.44 8.49
N LEU A 46 -15.36 6.40 7.32
CA LEU A 46 -14.69 6.43 6.02
C LEU A 46 -14.62 7.89 5.56
N VAL A 47 -13.42 8.41 5.40
CA VAL A 47 -13.17 9.76 4.90
C VAL A 47 -12.66 9.66 3.47
N GLU A 48 -13.55 9.98 2.53
CA GLU A 48 -13.26 9.96 1.11
C GLU A 48 -13.10 11.38 0.57
N GLY A 49 -12.02 11.62 -0.15
CA GLY A 49 -11.83 12.91 -0.81
C GLY A 49 -10.70 12.86 -1.82
N PRO A 50 -10.90 13.39 -3.04
CA PRO A 50 -9.87 13.33 -4.07
C PRO A 50 -8.55 13.97 -3.61
N PRO A 51 -7.43 13.66 -4.29
CA PRO A 51 -6.17 14.35 -4.06
C PRO A 51 -6.37 15.87 -4.09
N GLY A 52 -5.64 16.60 -3.24
CA GLY A 52 -5.80 18.03 -3.11
C GLY A 52 -6.87 18.49 -2.11
N VAL A 53 -7.75 17.64 -1.59
CA VAL A 53 -8.63 18.02 -0.45
C VAL A 53 -7.82 18.30 0.83
N GLY A 54 -6.60 17.76 0.93
CA GLY A 54 -5.74 17.90 2.11
C GLY A 54 -6.14 16.95 3.24
N LYS A 55 -6.39 15.67 2.89
CA LYS A 55 -6.75 14.61 3.84
C LYS A 55 -5.74 14.44 4.98
N SER A 56 -4.45 14.64 4.71
CA SER A 56 -3.41 14.57 5.75
C SER A 56 -3.58 15.62 6.84
N HIS A 57 -4.10 16.81 6.51
CA HIS A 57 -4.43 17.82 7.51
C HIS A 57 -5.68 17.42 8.32
N VAL A 58 -6.68 16.79 7.69
CA VAL A 58 -7.84 16.23 8.39
C VAL A 58 -7.39 15.13 9.36
N ALA A 59 -6.56 14.19 8.90
CA ALA A 59 -5.95 13.15 9.74
C ALA A 59 -5.20 13.76 10.95
N MET A 60 -4.35 14.76 10.72
CA MET A 60 -3.64 15.41 11.82
C MET A 60 -4.55 16.20 12.76
N THR A 61 -5.62 16.82 12.26
CA THR A 61 -6.62 17.48 13.10
C THR A 61 -7.24 16.49 14.08
N LEU A 62 -7.66 15.33 13.57
CA LEU A 62 -8.26 14.26 14.38
C LEU A 62 -7.25 13.67 15.37
N ALA A 63 -5.99 13.48 14.95
CA ALA A 63 -4.93 12.98 15.83
C ALA A 63 -4.63 13.96 16.98
N ARG A 64 -4.61 15.27 16.69
CA ARG A 64 -4.39 16.34 17.69
C ARG A 64 -5.56 16.46 18.67
N TRP A 65 -6.79 16.39 18.18
CA TRP A 65 -7.99 16.35 19.02
C TRP A 65 -8.00 15.12 19.94
N SER A 66 -7.60 13.97 19.40
CA SER A 66 -7.57 12.73 20.17
C SER A 66 -6.61 12.85 21.35
N GLY A 67 -5.43 13.46 21.12
CA GLY A 67 -4.32 13.48 22.08
C GLY A 67 -3.68 12.11 22.31
N ASP A 68 -4.31 11.05 21.78
CA ASP A 68 -3.90 9.67 21.89
C ASP A 68 -4.32 8.89 20.64
N ALA A 69 -3.46 8.90 19.61
CA ALA A 69 -3.78 8.37 18.30
C ALA A 69 -2.70 7.43 17.74
N TYR A 70 -3.14 6.43 16.99
CA TYR A 70 -2.34 5.72 16.00
C TYR A 70 -2.59 6.33 14.62
N LEU A 71 -1.54 6.66 13.90
CA LEU A 71 -1.57 7.13 12.52
C LEU A 71 -0.79 6.13 11.64
N LEU A 72 -1.51 5.35 10.83
CA LEU A 72 -0.95 4.34 9.96
C LEU A 72 -0.96 4.83 8.51
N THR A 73 0.18 4.73 7.85
CA THR A 73 0.32 5.06 6.42
C THR A 73 0.49 3.81 5.57
N SER A 74 0.17 3.91 4.28
CA SER A 74 0.40 2.80 3.34
C SER A 74 1.90 2.57 3.01
N GLN A 75 2.71 3.64 3.01
CA GLN A 75 4.10 3.59 2.55
C GLN A 75 5.02 4.43 3.43
N LYS A 76 6.31 4.05 3.49
CA LYS A 76 7.36 4.80 4.21
C LYS A 76 7.50 6.23 3.68
N LEU A 77 7.40 6.42 2.36
CA LEU A 77 7.47 7.74 1.74
C LEU A 77 6.38 8.70 2.24
N LEU A 78 5.19 8.16 2.54
CA LEU A 78 4.10 8.93 3.13
C LEU A 78 4.40 9.27 4.60
N GLN A 79 5.05 8.37 5.36
CA GLN A 79 5.52 8.73 6.71
C GLN A 79 6.51 9.90 6.66
N ASP A 80 7.45 9.86 5.73
CA ASP A 80 8.44 10.94 5.54
C ASP A 80 7.74 12.25 5.15
N GLN A 81 6.60 12.19 4.46
CA GLN A 81 5.77 13.36 4.17
C GLN A 81 5.13 13.92 5.44
N TYR A 82 4.51 13.08 6.28
CA TYR A 82 3.99 13.52 7.58
C TYR A 82 5.09 14.11 8.46
N GLU A 83 6.30 13.52 8.46
CA GLU A 83 7.46 14.05 9.19
C GLU A 83 7.84 15.46 8.71
N ARG A 84 7.88 15.68 7.40
CA ARG A 84 8.21 16.99 6.83
C ARG A 84 7.13 18.04 7.08
N GLU A 85 5.86 17.65 7.01
CA GLU A 85 4.72 18.58 7.14
C GLU A 85 4.37 18.91 8.59
N PHE A 86 4.43 17.93 9.49
CA PHE A 86 3.92 18.05 10.86
C PHE A 86 4.99 17.79 11.95
N GLY A 87 6.17 17.30 11.56
CA GLY A 87 7.36 17.25 12.40
C GLY A 87 7.14 16.68 13.81
N GLY A 88 7.65 17.40 14.81
CA GLY A 88 7.68 16.99 16.22
C GLY A 88 6.32 16.73 16.88
N GLU A 89 5.20 16.96 16.18
CA GLU A 89 3.86 16.61 16.66
C GLU A 89 3.60 15.10 16.67
N LEU A 90 4.34 14.33 15.88
CA LEU A 90 4.18 12.88 15.77
C LEU A 90 5.48 12.11 16.01
N GLN A 91 5.33 10.88 16.51
CA GLN A 91 6.45 9.99 16.84
C GLN A 91 6.53 8.88 15.81
N ILE A 92 7.47 9.00 14.88
CA ILE A 92 7.67 8.02 13.81
C ILE A 92 8.44 6.81 14.32
N VAL A 93 7.91 5.63 14.02
CA VAL A 93 8.64 4.37 14.16
C VAL A 93 8.62 3.58 12.85
N LYS A 94 9.81 3.12 12.44
CA LYS A 94 10.05 2.28 11.26
C LYS A 94 10.60 0.91 11.69
N GLY A 95 10.76 -0.01 10.75
CA GLY A 95 11.42 -1.30 11.03
C GLY A 95 12.90 -1.14 11.41
N ARG A 96 13.48 -2.12 12.10
CA ARG A 96 14.85 -2.10 12.65
C ARG A 96 15.95 -1.76 11.63
N ASP A 97 15.81 -2.20 10.39
CA ASP A 97 16.78 -1.92 9.31
C ASP A 97 16.90 -0.44 8.95
N ASN A 98 15.93 0.39 9.33
CA ASN A 98 15.94 1.82 9.04
C ASN A 98 16.76 2.63 10.07
N TYR A 99 17.29 1.98 11.12
CA TYR A 99 18.06 2.60 12.18
C TYR A 99 19.48 2.04 12.18
N ALA A 100 20.49 2.92 12.21
CA ALA A 100 21.88 2.51 12.45
C ALA A 100 22.07 2.24 13.95
N CYS A 101 22.94 1.30 14.31
CA CYS A 101 23.24 0.98 15.70
C CYS A 101 24.42 1.83 16.20
N ASP A 102 24.19 2.58 17.28
CA ASP A 102 25.17 3.53 17.87
C ASP A 102 26.47 2.85 18.35
N HIS A 103 26.44 1.54 18.62
CA HIS A 103 27.62 0.78 19.04
C HIS A 103 28.66 0.57 17.93
N TYR A 104 28.37 0.95 16.68
CA TYR A 104 29.30 0.83 15.54
C TYR A 104 29.55 2.19 14.88
N PRO A 105 30.23 3.15 15.55
CA PRO A 105 30.38 4.51 15.04
C PRO A 105 31.14 4.61 13.70
N GLY A 106 31.96 3.60 13.34
CA GLY A 106 32.71 3.55 12.08
C GLY A 106 32.04 2.78 10.93
N ALA A 107 30.85 2.20 11.15
CA ALA A 107 30.15 1.41 10.14
C ALA A 107 28.64 1.52 10.27
N ARG A 108 27.92 1.69 9.16
CA ARG A 108 26.45 1.72 9.18
C ARG A 108 25.88 0.31 9.35
N VAL A 109 25.86 -0.18 10.59
CA VAL A 109 25.25 -1.47 10.95
C VAL A 109 23.80 -1.24 11.34
N PRO A 110 22.81 -1.88 10.71
CA PRO A 110 21.41 -1.71 11.09
C PRO A 110 21.13 -2.33 12.47
N THR A 111 20.18 -1.77 13.22
CA THR A 111 19.82 -2.26 14.56
C THR A 111 19.21 -3.67 14.55
N SER A 112 18.77 -4.17 13.40
CA SER A 112 18.38 -5.57 13.19
C SER A 112 19.54 -6.54 13.42
N ARG A 113 20.79 -6.06 13.24
CA ARG A 113 22.04 -6.82 13.43
C ARG A 113 22.81 -6.37 14.68
N GLY A 114 22.18 -5.63 15.59
CA GLY A 114 22.83 -5.06 16.77
C GLY A 114 23.06 -6.06 17.90
N LEU A 115 24.06 -5.79 18.75
CA LEU A 115 24.49 -6.61 19.90
C LEU A 115 23.37 -7.06 20.84
N CYS A 116 22.36 -6.22 21.02
CA CYS A 116 21.16 -6.50 21.82
C CYS A 116 20.35 -7.74 21.38
N ARG A 117 20.65 -8.32 20.21
CA ARG A 117 19.98 -9.52 19.67
C ARG A 117 20.60 -10.83 20.18
N ARG A 118 21.76 -10.76 20.82
CA ARG A 118 22.44 -11.92 21.41
C ARG A 118 21.60 -12.54 22.55
N PRO A 119 21.67 -13.86 22.76
CA PRO A 119 21.24 -14.47 24.01
C PRO A 119 21.86 -13.70 25.19
N ARG A 120 21.03 -13.34 26.18
CA ARG A 120 21.43 -12.52 27.35
C ARG A 120 22.03 -11.15 26.99
N GLY A 121 21.76 -10.64 25.79
CA GLY A 121 22.20 -9.31 25.36
C GLY A 121 21.75 -8.19 26.30
N PRO A 122 22.45 -7.04 26.30
CA PRO A 122 22.07 -5.91 27.14
C PRO A 122 20.66 -5.43 26.80
N LEU A 123 20.00 -4.80 27.76
CA LEU A 123 18.72 -4.12 27.52
C LEU A 123 18.87 -3.19 26.33
N CYS A 124 18.03 -3.42 25.31
CA CYS A 124 18.18 -2.77 24.03
C CYS A 124 17.84 -1.27 24.15
N GLN A 125 18.83 -0.39 24.07
CA GLN A 125 18.65 1.07 24.04
C GLN A 125 19.02 1.68 22.68
N CYS A 126 19.03 0.88 21.61
CA CYS A 126 19.41 1.33 20.28
C CYS A 126 18.43 2.38 19.72
N PRO A 127 18.79 3.14 18.67
CA PRO A 127 17.92 4.18 18.11
C PRO A 127 16.51 3.69 17.75
N TYR A 128 16.39 2.44 17.28
CA TYR A 128 15.08 1.82 17.03
C TYR A 128 14.24 1.69 18.32
N VAL A 129 14.82 1.20 19.43
CA VAL A 129 14.07 1.07 20.69
C VAL A 129 13.74 2.42 21.28
N ARG A 130 14.63 3.42 21.16
CA ARG A 130 14.31 4.79 21.57
C ARG A 130 13.15 5.36 20.77
N ALA A 131 13.17 5.23 19.44
CA ALA A 131 12.06 5.66 18.58
C ALA A 131 10.75 4.93 18.89
N LYS A 132 10.80 3.60 19.08
CA LYS A 132 9.63 2.80 19.45
C LYS A 132 9.08 3.20 20.83
N THR A 133 9.95 3.41 21.82
CA THR A 133 9.55 3.83 23.17
C THR A 133 8.92 5.22 23.15
N ALA A 134 9.54 6.16 22.42
CA ALA A 134 8.99 7.49 22.20
C ALA A 134 7.61 7.42 21.50
N ALA A 135 7.45 6.56 20.50
CA ALA A 135 6.16 6.36 19.84
C ALA A 135 5.10 5.76 20.77
N LEU A 136 5.45 4.74 21.56
CA LEU A 136 4.53 4.11 22.52
C LEU A 136 4.05 5.08 23.61
N GLY A 137 4.94 5.92 24.12
CA GLY A 137 4.63 6.95 25.13
C GLY A 137 4.07 8.25 24.57
N GLY A 138 4.28 8.52 23.28
CA GLY A 138 3.87 9.77 22.63
C GLY A 138 2.38 9.81 22.27
N PRO A 139 1.83 11.03 22.09
CA PRO A 139 0.41 11.24 21.81
C PRO A 139 0.02 10.72 20.42
N ILE A 140 0.88 10.89 19.41
CA ILE A 140 0.61 10.45 18.03
C ILE A 140 1.69 9.46 17.61
N PHE A 141 1.35 8.17 17.63
CA PHE A 141 2.22 7.09 17.15
C PHE A 141 2.05 6.95 15.64
N CYS A 142 3.09 7.22 14.86
CA CYS A 142 3.05 7.16 13.40
C CYS A 142 3.90 6.01 12.85
N THR A 143 3.30 5.15 12.01
CA THR A 143 4.04 4.08 11.32
C THR A 143 3.31 3.63 10.05
N ASN A 144 3.73 2.54 9.41
CA ASN A 144 3.01 1.93 8.30
C ASN A 144 2.18 0.74 8.78
N THR A 145 1.07 0.48 8.09
CA THR A 145 0.13 -0.59 8.42
C THR A 145 0.81 -1.96 8.56
N ALA A 146 1.69 -2.33 7.63
CA ALA A 146 2.33 -3.64 7.64
C ALA A 146 3.24 -3.85 8.87
N TYR A 147 4.03 -2.83 9.23
CA TYR A 147 4.84 -2.85 10.44
C TYR A 147 3.97 -2.88 11.70
N PHE A 148 2.90 -2.09 11.74
CA PHE A 148 1.97 -2.06 12.87
C PHE A 148 1.31 -3.43 13.11
N ALA A 149 0.74 -4.02 12.08
CA ALA A 149 0.11 -5.34 12.14
C ALA A 149 1.12 -6.43 12.52
N THR A 150 2.36 -6.36 11.99
CA THR A 150 3.43 -7.28 12.38
C THR A 150 3.82 -7.13 13.85
N LEU A 151 3.95 -5.89 14.34
CA LEU A 151 4.30 -5.62 15.72
C LEU A 151 3.23 -6.14 16.69
N ARG A 152 1.95 -5.90 16.37
CA ARG A 152 0.82 -6.33 17.19
C ARG A 152 0.64 -7.85 17.16
N HIS A 153 0.60 -8.45 15.97
CA HIS A 153 0.21 -9.85 15.81
C HIS A 153 1.41 -10.81 15.92
N TRP A 154 2.48 -10.57 15.16
CA TRP A 154 3.61 -11.50 15.07
C TRP A 154 4.62 -11.35 16.21
N HIS A 155 4.81 -10.14 16.73
CA HIS A 155 5.72 -9.90 17.85
C HIS A 155 5.02 -9.89 19.22
N ALA A 156 3.69 -10.05 19.25
CA ALA A 156 2.86 -9.96 20.46
C ALA A 156 3.19 -8.71 21.32
N GLU A 157 3.51 -7.60 20.65
CA GLU A 157 3.80 -6.36 21.35
C GLU A 157 2.52 -5.85 22.01
N HIS A 158 2.63 -5.49 23.29
CA HIS A 158 1.51 -4.94 24.04
C HIS A 158 1.28 -3.49 23.63
N LEU A 159 0.59 -3.31 22.51
CA LEU A 159 0.13 -2.02 22.03
C LEU A 159 -1.19 -1.67 22.71
N ARG A 160 -1.16 -0.71 23.65
CA ARG A 160 -2.37 -0.25 24.35
C ARG A 160 -3.44 0.21 23.36
N LYS A 161 -4.71 0.00 23.71
CA LYS A 161 -5.83 0.60 22.99
C LYS A 161 -5.74 2.12 23.13
N ARG A 162 -5.86 2.84 22.02
CA ARG A 162 -5.85 4.32 21.97
C ARG A 162 -7.25 4.86 21.70
N ARG A 163 -7.45 6.15 21.90
CA ARG A 163 -8.74 6.79 21.58
C ARG A 163 -9.03 6.77 20.07
N LEU A 164 -8.02 6.94 19.22
CA LEU A 164 -8.21 7.04 17.77
C LEU A 164 -7.18 6.21 16.97
N LEU A 165 -7.67 5.50 15.95
CA LEU A 165 -6.87 4.91 14.88
C LEU A 165 -7.20 5.62 13.57
N ILE A 166 -6.17 6.13 12.89
CA ILE A 166 -6.29 6.68 11.54
C ILE A 166 -5.47 5.81 10.61
N ILE A 167 -6.09 5.28 9.56
CA ILE A 167 -5.40 4.58 8.47
C ILE A 167 -5.53 5.46 7.23
N ASP A 168 -4.42 6.08 6.84
CA ASP A 168 -4.35 6.91 5.65
C ASP A 168 -3.95 6.09 4.42
N GLU A 169 -4.55 6.44 3.28
CA GLU A 169 -4.55 5.63 2.07
C GLU A 169 -5.03 4.18 2.29
N ALA A 170 -6.13 4.06 3.04
CA ALA A 170 -6.75 2.79 3.42
C ALA A 170 -7.27 1.95 2.23
N HIS A 171 -7.28 2.48 0.99
CA HIS A 171 -7.53 1.68 -0.21
C HIS A 171 -6.55 0.51 -0.36
N ASN A 172 -5.34 0.62 0.22
CA ASN A 172 -4.33 -0.43 0.25
C ASN A 172 -4.43 -1.37 1.46
N LEU A 173 -5.36 -1.14 2.40
CA LEU A 173 -5.41 -1.88 3.66
C LEU A 173 -5.58 -3.38 3.47
N GLU A 174 -6.49 -3.80 2.58
CA GLU A 174 -6.73 -5.24 2.31
C GLU A 174 -5.45 -5.92 1.82
N SER A 175 -4.81 -5.40 0.77
CA SER A 175 -3.61 -5.98 0.19
C SER A 175 -2.42 -5.97 1.16
N GLN A 176 -2.31 -4.94 2.01
CA GLN A 176 -1.31 -4.89 3.08
C GLN A 176 -1.53 -5.98 4.12
N LEU A 177 -2.77 -6.20 4.57
CA LEU A 177 -3.08 -7.26 5.53
C LEU A 177 -2.85 -8.64 4.89
N VAL A 178 -3.29 -8.86 3.65
CA VAL A 178 -3.02 -10.10 2.91
C VAL A 178 -1.52 -10.39 2.91
N SER A 179 -0.68 -9.39 2.60
CA SER A 179 0.77 -9.54 2.63
C SER A 179 1.34 -9.86 4.02
N VAL A 180 0.80 -9.28 5.09
CA VAL A 180 1.26 -9.53 6.47
C VAL A 180 0.95 -10.96 6.93
N PHE A 181 -0.20 -11.49 6.53
CA PHE A 181 -0.70 -12.80 6.95
C PHE A 181 -0.36 -13.95 5.97
N THR A 182 0.22 -13.64 4.81
CA THR A 182 0.70 -14.65 3.87
C THR A 182 1.85 -15.46 4.47
N VAL A 183 1.77 -16.78 4.37
CA VAL A 183 2.87 -17.70 4.71
C VAL A 183 3.63 -18.01 3.43
N ALA A 184 4.89 -17.62 3.36
CA ALA A 184 5.70 -17.76 2.15
C ALA A 184 6.95 -18.60 2.42
N PHE A 185 7.27 -19.51 1.50
CA PHE A 185 8.45 -20.35 1.51
C PHE A 185 9.19 -20.21 0.17
N PRO A 186 10.19 -19.30 0.08
CA PRO A 186 11.12 -19.23 -1.04
C PRO A 186 11.86 -20.55 -1.24
N ARG A 187 12.34 -20.80 -2.46
CA ARG A 187 13.00 -22.07 -2.82
C ARG A 187 14.17 -22.43 -1.91
N GLU A 188 14.99 -21.46 -1.55
CA GLU A 188 16.14 -21.64 -0.66
C GLU A 188 15.71 -22.08 0.75
N GLN A 189 14.65 -21.46 1.29
CA GLN A 189 14.07 -21.87 2.57
C GLN A 189 13.50 -23.27 2.50
N MET A 190 12.78 -23.63 1.42
CA MET A 190 12.26 -24.99 1.28
C MET A 190 13.38 -26.04 1.30
N GLN A 191 14.47 -25.77 0.57
CA GLN A 191 15.64 -26.65 0.58
C GLN A 191 16.27 -26.75 1.98
N ALA A 192 16.42 -25.63 2.68
CA ALA A 192 17.04 -25.58 4.01
C ALA A 192 16.17 -26.22 5.10
N TRP A 193 14.86 -26.06 5.03
CA TRP A 193 13.92 -26.40 6.11
C TRP A 193 13.20 -27.72 5.87
N PHE A 194 12.96 -28.08 4.62
CA PHE A 194 12.25 -29.30 4.21
C PHE A 194 13.13 -30.32 3.49
N GLY A 195 14.35 -29.94 3.11
CA GLY A 195 15.32 -30.79 2.41
C GLY A 195 15.08 -30.90 0.89
N ALA A 196 13.96 -30.37 0.40
CA ALA A 196 13.59 -30.32 -1.01
C ALA A 196 12.57 -29.20 -1.24
N ALA A 197 12.23 -28.91 -2.50
CA ALA A 197 11.01 -28.15 -2.76
C ALA A 197 9.79 -28.95 -2.32
N LEU A 198 8.82 -28.23 -1.75
CA LEU A 198 7.53 -28.80 -1.44
C LEU A 198 6.80 -29.22 -2.72
N PRO A 199 5.98 -30.29 -2.67
CA PRO A 199 5.16 -30.68 -3.82
C PRO A 199 4.18 -29.57 -4.17
N ARG A 200 3.71 -29.54 -5.42
CA ARG A 200 2.62 -28.64 -5.85
C ARG A 200 1.29 -29.31 -5.55
N LEU A 201 0.65 -28.90 -4.46
CA LEU A 201 -0.66 -29.37 -4.06
C LEU A 201 -1.72 -28.37 -4.51
N PRO A 202 -2.93 -28.82 -4.87
CA PRO A 202 -3.95 -27.96 -5.45
C PRO A 202 -4.68 -27.10 -4.40
N SER A 203 -4.61 -27.46 -3.12
CA SER A 203 -5.31 -26.77 -2.03
C SER A 203 -4.41 -26.49 -0.84
N ALA A 204 -4.77 -25.47 -0.05
CA ALA A 204 -4.07 -25.16 1.19
C ALA A 204 -4.28 -26.25 2.25
N ASP A 205 -5.45 -26.89 2.28
CA ASP A 205 -5.78 -27.94 3.24
C ASP A 205 -4.90 -29.19 3.08
N GLU A 206 -4.46 -29.49 1.86
CA GLU A 206 -3.48 -30.56 1.63
C GLU A 206 -2.07 -30.20 2.11
N TYR A 207 -1.72 -28.90 2.19
CA TYR A 207 -0.45 -28.47 2.77
C TYR A 207 -0.44 -28.54 4.30
N ARG A 208 -1.59 -28.40 4.98
CA ARG A 208 -1.67 -28.42 6.45
C ARG A 208 -0.99 -29.65 7.08
N PRO A 209 -1.39 -30.91 6.79
CA PRO A 209 -0.78 -32.07 7.43
C PRO A 209 0.71 -32.18 7.11
N LEU A 210 1.10 -31.89 5.86
CA LEU A 210 2.50 -31.91 5.43
C LEU A 210 3.37 -30.90 6.22
N LEU A 211 2.85 -29.70 6.47
CA LEU A 211 3.58 -28.65 7.17
C LEU A 211 3.61 -28.88 8.69
N VAL A 212 2.55 -29.47 9.26
CA VAL A 212 2.48 -29.84 10.68
C VAL A 212 3.59 -30.81 11.06
N GLU A 213 3.87 -31.82 10.23
CA GLU A 213 4.95 -32.79 10.46
C GLU A 213 6.34 -32.16 10.57
N HIS A 214 6.50 -30.92 10.10
CA HIS A 214 7.77 -30.21 10.13
C HIS A 214 7.91 -29.23 11.29
N LEU A 215 6.82 -28.88 12.00
CA LEU A 215 6.84 -27.90 13.09
C LEU A 215 7.85 -28.28 14.18
N GLU A 216 7.78 -29.51 14.69
CA GLU A 216 8.68 -29.98 15.77
C GLU A 216 10.16 -29.92 15.34
N ARG A 217 10.45 -30.32 14.09
CA ARG A 217 11.81 -30.26 13.53
C ARG A 217 12.32 -28.82 13.42
N LEU A 218 11.48 -27.89 12.94
CA LEU A 218 11.84 -26.49 12.78
C LEU A 218 12.03 -25.79 14.14
N GLU A 219 11.21 -26.12 15.13
CA GLU A 219 11.39 -25.67 16.50
C GLU A 219 12.69 -26.20 17.11
N GLY A 220 12.99 -27.48 16.86
CA GLY A 220 14.27 -28.10 17.23
C GLY A 220 15.46 -27.38 16.59
N ARG A 221 15.37 -27.00 15.31
CA ARG A 221 16.41 -26.22 14.61
C ARG A 221 16.56 -24.83 15.21
N ARG A 222 15.47 -24.12 15.51
CA ARG A 222 15.50 -22.82 16.19
C ARG A 222 16.23 -22.92 17.53
N ALA A 223 15.92 -23.93 18.34
CA ALA A 223 16.59 -24.18 19.61
C ALA A 223 18.07 -24.51 19.43
N ALA A 224 18.43 -25.26 18.39
CA ALA A 224 19.83 -25.56 18.05
C ALA A 224 20.63 -24.30 17.70
N ILE A 225 20.08 -23.41 16.86
CA ILE A 225 20.71 -22.12 16.54
C ILE A 225 20.96 -21.30 17.82
N GLY A 226 20.02 -21.32 18.78
CA GLY A 226 20.21 -20.69 20.09
C GLY A 226 21.43 -21.25 20.85
N ARG A 227 21.64 -22.57 20.82
CA ARG A 227 22.82 -23.20 21.44
C ARG A 227 24.11 -22.91 20.67
N GLU A 228 24.06 -22.88 19.34
CA GLU A 228 25.20 -22.50 18.50
C GLU A 228 25.65 -21.06 18.78
N LEU A 229 24.71 -20.12 18.93
CA LEU A 229 24.99 -18.73 19.31
C LEU A 229 25.68 -18.63 20.68
N GLU A 230 25.25 -19.41 21.67
CA GLU A 230 25.90 -19.45 22.99
C GLU A 230 27.29 -20.09 22.92
N ALA A 231 27.49 -21.09 22.05
CA ALA A 231 28.78 -21.76 21.87
C ALA A 231 29.84 -20.87 21.18
N LEU A 232 29.42 -19.85 20.42
CA LEU A 232 30.34 -18.87 19.82
C LEU A 232 30.98 -17.92 20.84
N ARG A 233 30.53 -17.95 22.12
CA ARG A 233 31.14 -17.19 23.20
C ARG A 233 32.50 -17.81 23.59
N PRO A 234 33.62 -17.08 23.48
CA PRO A 234 34.91 -17.58 23.95
C PRO A 234 34.88 -17.82 25.47
N PRO A 235 35.34 -18.98 25.98
CA PRO A 235 35.27 -19.30 27.41
C PRO A 235 36.15 -18.40 28.28
N GLU A 236 37.19 -17.78 27.71
CA GLU A 236 38.12 -16.89 28.40
C GLU A 236 37.58 -15.46 28.59
N ILE A 237 36.50 -15.10 27.88
CA ILE A 237 35.94 -13.75 27.90
C ILE A 237 34.71 -13.72 28.83
N ALA A 238 34.71 -12.79 29.78
CA ALA A 238 33.56 -12.56 30.63
C ALA A 238 32.30 -12.25 29.79
N ALA A 239 31.14 -12.75 30.22
CA ALA A 239 29.90 -12.63 29.45
C ALA A 239 29.58 -11.16 29.10
N ASP A 240 29.76 -10.24 30.05
CA ASP A 240 29.51 -8.81 29.85
C ASP A 240 30.46 -8.18 28.82
N ASP A 241 31.71 -8.62 28.78
CA ASP A 241 32.70 -8.12 27.81
C ASP A 241 32.40 -8.67 26.42
N PHE A 242 32.07 -9.96 26.30
CA PHE A 242 31.64 -10.55 25.04
C PHE A 242 30.45 -9.78 24.47
N LEU A 243 29.44 -9.48 25.28
CA LEU A 243 28.25 -8.73 24.86
C LEU A 243 28.55 -7.32 24.31
N ARG A 244 29.68 -6.72 24.67
CA ARG A 244 30.15 -5.42 24.16
C ARG A 244 30.96 -5.52 22.87
N MET A 245 31.47 -6.69 22.52
CA MET A 245 32.23 -6.91 21.29
C MET A 245 31.33 -7.00 20.06
N PRO A 246 31.69 -6.43 18.90
CA PRO A 246 30.97 -6.63 17.63
C PRO A 246 30.67 -8.11 17.33
N PRO A 247 29.49 -8.46 16.77
CA PRO A 247 29.17 -9.83 16.41
C PRO A 247 30.02 -10.23 15.22
N SER A 248 30.67 -11.37 15.32
CA SER A 248 31.35 -12.01 14.21
C SER A 248 30.39 -12.27 13.05
N ARG A 249 30.93 -12.50 11.85
CA ARG A 249 30.11 -12.84 10.68
C ARG A 249 29.23 -14.07 10.93
N ALA A 250 29.78 -15.10 11.58
CA ALA A 250 29.06 -16.32 11.95
C ALA A 250 27.89 -16.02 12.91
N GLU A 251 28.08 -15.17 13.92
CA GLU A 251 27.00 -14.75 14.82
C GLU A 251 25.90 -14.00 14.06
N GLN A 252 26.26 -13.10 13.13
CA GLN A 252 25.29 -12.36 12.33
C GLN A 252 24.44 -13.29 11.45
N GLU A 253 25.08 -14.29 10.84
CA GLU A 253 24.40 -15.30 10.02
C GLU A 253 23.43 -16.14 10.87
N LEU A 254 23.84 -16.60 12.05
CA LEU A 254 22.97 -17.36 12.96
C LEU A 254 21.81 -16.53 13.53
N LEU A 255 22.05 -15.26 13.89
CA LEU A 255 20.99 -14.35 14.34
C LEU A 255 19.94 -14.14 13.24
N ALA A 256 20.38 -13.92 12.00
CA ALA A 256 19.48 -13.78 10.86
C ALA A 256 18.65 -15.06 10.63
N GLN A 257 19.29 -16.24 10.65
CA GLN A 257 18.60 -17.53 10.52
C GLN A 257 17.56 -17.75 11.63
N ARG A 258 17.90 -17.41 12.88
CA ARG A 258 16.97 -17.53 14.01
C ARG A 258 15.74 -16.65 13.80
N ASP A 259 15.95 -15.39 13.44
CA ASP A 259 14.88 -14.40 13.28
C ASP A 259 13.95 -14.76 12.11
N GLU A 260 14.52 -15.23 11.00
CA GLU A 260 13.79 -15.74 9.84
C GLU A 260 12.93 -16.96 10.22
N LEU A 261 13.53 -17.92 10.92
CA LEU A 261 12.84 -19.14 11.36
C LEU A 261 11.75 -18.86 12.40
N GLU A 262 11.98 -17.93 13.34
CA GLU A 262 10.97 -17.48 14.31
C GLU A 262 9.75 -16.87 13.62
N GLY A 263 9.98 -15.97 12.66
CA GLY A 263 8.91 -15.36 11.89
C GLY A 263 8.15 -16.37 11.01
N ALA A 264 8.85 -17.36 10.45
CA ALA A 264 8.23 -18.42 9.67
C ALA A 264 7.40 -19.37 10.54
N LEU A 265 7.93 -19.80 11.70
CA LEU A 265 7.22 -20.65 12.66
C LEU A 265 5.93 -20.00 13.18
N ALA A 266 5.97 -18.71 13.52
CA ALA A 266 4.78 -17.99 13.97
C ALA A 266 3.66 -17.99 12.90
N ARG A 267 4.02 -17.70 11.65
CA ARG A 267 3.08 -17.72 10.51
C ARG A 267 2.59 -19.12 10.18
N LEU A 268 3.47 -20.11 10.26
CA LEU A 268 3.14 -21.51 10.01
C LEU A 268 2.14 -22.04 11.03
N ARG A 269 2.36 -21.75 12.32
CA ARG A 269 1.40 -22.09 13.38
C ARG A 269 0.07 -21.39 13.16
N TYR A 270 0.08 -20.08 12.86
CA TYR A 270 -1.15 -19.34 12.53
C TYR A 270 -1.91 -19.99 11.37
N PHE A 271 -1.21 -20.36 10.29
CA PHE A 271 -1.83 -21.07 9.18
C PHE A 271 -2.44 -22.39 9.63
N VAL A 272 -1.67 -23.25 10.31
CA VAL A 272 -2.12 -24.56 10.80
C VAL A 272 -3.35 -24.45 11.70
N ASP A 273 -3.33 -23.53 12.66
CA ASP A 273 -4.39 -23.36 13.66
C ASP A 273 -5.67 -22.72 13.08
N ALA A 274 -5.55 -21.98 11.96
CA ALA A 274 -6.67 -21.32 11.27
C ALA A 274 -7.40 -22.26 10.30
N GLU A 275 -7.93 -23.38 10.80
CA GLU A 275 -8.69 -24.38 10.02
C GLU A 275 -10.04 -23.84 9.51
N ASP A 276 -10.60 -22.84 10.19
CA ASP A 276 -11.87 -22.19 9.85
C ASP A 276 -11.74 -21.10 8.77
N GLN A 277 -10.50 -20.76 8.38
CA GLN A 277 -10.21 -19.74 7.38
C GLN A 277 -9.91 -20.36 6.01
N GLU A 278 -10.39 -19.69 4.96
CA GLU A 278 -10.10 -20.07 3.57
C GLU A 278 -8.73 -19.54 3.13
N TRP A 279 -7.92 -20.38 2.49
CA TRP A 279 -6.59 -20.03 1.99
C TRP A 279 -6.42 -20.46 0.54
N VAL A 280 -5.67 -19.66 -0.21
CA VAL A 280 -5.33 -19.89 -1.62
C VAL A 280 -3.85 -20.17 -1.76
N VAL A 281 -3.51 -21.18 -2.55
CA VAL A 281 -2.12 -21.50 -2.91
C VAL A 281 -1.69 -20.65 -4.10
N ARG A 282 -0.61 -19.88 -3.94
CA ARG A 282 0.15 -19.32 -5.05
C ARG A 282 1.47 -20.06 -5.15
N TYR A 283 1.58 -20.95 -6.13
CA TYR A 283 2.84 -21.64 -6.40
C TYR A 283 3.08 -21.80 -7.90
N PRO A 284 3.70 -20.80 -8.55
CA PRO A 284 4.00 -20.84 -9.98
C PRO A 284 4.78 -22.12 -10.40
N PRO A 285 4.66 -22.54 -11.68
CA PRO A 285 5.34 -23.73 -12.19
C PRO A 285 6.87 -23.59 -12.27
N ASP A 286 7.40 -22.37 -12.13
CA ASP A 286 8.83 -22.09 -12.08
C ASP A 286 9.48 -22.88 -10.91
N PRO A 287 10.53 -23.70 -11.16
CA PRO A 287 11.26 -24.41 -10.11
C PRO A 287 11.88 -23.52 -9.01
N ALA A 288 12.15 -22.25 -9.33
CA ALA A 288 12.67 -21.25 -8.38
C ALA A 288 11.57 -20.46 -7.67
N ALA A 289 10.29 -20.74 -7.94
CA ALA A 289 9.17 -20.02 -7.36
C ALA A 289 9.08 -20.20 -5.84
N THR A 290 8.59 -19.14 -5.20
CA THR A 290 8.11 -19.15 -3.81
C THR A 290 6.75 -19.84 -3.76
N LEU A 291 6.56 -20.72 -2.79
CA LEU A 291 5.23 -21.18 -2.39
C LEU A 291 4.64 -20.13 -1.44
N GLU A 292 3.46 -19.61 -1.73
CA GLU A 292 2.72 -18.73 -0.82
C GLU A 292 1.35 -19.34 -0.50
N LEU A 293 1.01 -19.38 0.79
CA LEU A 293 -0.31 -19.67 1.32
C LEU A 293 -0.91 -18.34 1.73
N VAL A 294 -1.97 -17.93 1.02
CA VAL A 294 -2.52 -16.58 1.09
C VAL A 294 -3.94 -16.65 1.65
N PRO A 295 -4.30 -15.92 2.72
CA PRO A 295 -5.66 -15.93 3.20
C PRO A 295 -6.61 -15.35 2.14
N LEU A 296 -7.71 -16.04 1.84
CA LEU A 296 -8.69 -15.57 0.86
C LEU A 296 -9.39 -14.30 1.35
N SER A 297 -9.63 -14.17 2.66
CA SER A 297 -10.21 -12.97 3.25
C SER A 297 -9.38 -12.51 4.43
N VAL A 298 -9.30 -11.20 4.63
CA VAL A 298 -8.69 -10.59 5.82
C VAL A 298 -9.74 -10.04 6.79
N ALA A 299 -11.02 -10.32 6.56
CA ALA A 299 -12.11 -9.79 7.37
C ALA A 299 -11.94 -10.05 8.89
N PRO A 300 -11.59 -11.28 9.35
CA PRO A 300 -11.37 -11.52 10.78
C PRO A 300 -10.20 -10.71 11.34
N MET A 301 -9.08 -10.67 10.60
CA MET A 301 -7.86 -9.97 11.00
C MET A 301 -8.05 -8.45 11.01
N ALA A 302 -8.77 -7.91 10.03
CA ALA A 302 -9.09 -6.50 9.93
C ALA A 302 -10.03 -6.08 11.06
N SER A 303 -11.13 -6.81 11.27
CA SER A 303 -12.11 -6.52 12.33
C SER A 303 -11.45 -6.50 13.71
N ALA A 304 -10.66 -7.53 14.03
CA ALA A 304 -9.90 -7.59 15.28
C ALA A 304 -8.88 -6.44 15.38
N LEU A 305 -8.13 -6.17 14.31
CA LEU A 305 -7.16 -5.08 14.29
C LEU A 305 -7.81 -3.73 14.60
N LEU A 306 -8.96 -3.42 13.98
CA LEU A 306 -9.65 -2.15 14.19
C LEU A 306 -10.21 -2.06 15.63
N ALA A 307 -10.88 -3.12 16.11
CA ALA A 307 -11.53 -3.15 17.42
C ALA A 307 -10.54 -3.11 18.60
N ASP A 308 -9.40 -3.81 18.49
CA ASP A 308 -8.41 -3.94 19.57
C ASP A 308 -7.42 -2.76 19.60
N THR A 309 -7.35 -1.99 18.53
CA THR A 309 -6.38 -0.91 18.39
C THR A 309 -6.89 0.42 18.93
N ALA A 310 -8.16 0.76 18.68
CA ALA A 310 -8.71 2.03 19.12
C ALA A 310 -10.21 2.02 19.43
N GLU A 311 -10.68 3.04 20.15
CA GLU A 311 -12.11 3.25 20.43
C GLU A 311 -12.88 3.74 19.20
N LEU A 312 -12.23 4.58 18.37
CA LEU A 312 -12.73 5.10 17.10
C LEU A 312 -11.70 4.84 16.00
N THR A 313 -12.18 4.55 14.78
CA THR A 313 -11.35 4.31 13.61
C THR A 313 -11.74 5.23 12.46
N VAL A 314 -10.74 5.81 11.80
CA VAL A 314 -10.89 6.62 10.59
C VAL A 314 -10.09 5.98 9.45
N LEU A 315 -10.78 5.61 8.37
CA LEU A 315 -10.18 5.11 7.15
C LEU A 315 -10.20 6.23 6.10
N SER A 316 -9.04 6.77 5.75
CA SER A 316 -8.90 7.90 4.81
C SER A 316 -8.41 7.42 3.46
N SER A 317 -9.06 7.82 2.37
CA SER A 317 -8.50 7.67 1.01
C SER A 317 -9.13 8.60 -0.03
N ALA A 318 -8.62 8.58 -1.26
CA ALA A 318 -9.30 9.21 -2.39
C ALA A 318 -10.65 8.55 -2.70
N TYR A 319 -10.67 7.22 -2.62
CA TYR A 319 -11.85 6.39 -2.78
C TYR A 319 -11.60 5.02 -2.16
N LEU A 320 -12.48 4.55 -1.28
CA LEU A 320 -12.42 3.25 -0.60
C LEU A 320 -13.43 2.27 -1.20
N GLY A 321 -14.56 2.75 -1.70
CA GLY A 321 -15.55 1.91 -2.36
C GLY A 321 -16.94 2.04 -1.77
N HIS A 322 -17.88 1.29 -2.34
CA HIS A 322 -19.24 1.22 -1.83
C HIS A 322 -19.27 0.61 -0.42
N ARG A 323 -19.98 1.27 0.51
CA ARG A 323 -20.02 0.93 1.95
C ARG A 323 -20.20 -0.56 2.23
N ALA A 324 -21.20 -1.19 1.61
CA ALA A 324 -21.48 -2.63 1.78
C ALA A 324 -20.25 -3.52 1.48
N VAL A 325 -19.55 -3.28 0.37
CA VAL A 325 -18.41 -4.11 -0.02
C VAL A 325 -17.21 -3.85 0.91
N VAL A 326 -17.00 -2.60 1.34
CA VAL A 326 -15.95 -2.27 2.31
C VAL A 326 -16.21 -2.93 3.65
N ALA A 327 -17.47 -2.95 4.10
CA ALA A 327 -17.89 -3.63 5.33
C ALA A 327 -17.57 -5.12 5.27
N GLU A 328 -17.97 -5.79 4.18
CA GLU A 328 -17.68 -7.20 3.94
C GLU A 328 -16.16 -7.50 3.91
N CYS A 329 -15.36 -6.66 3.23
CA CYS A 329 -13.91 -6.86 3.12
C CYS A 329 -13.18 -6.77 4.47
N PHE A 330 -13.68 -5.96 5.40
CA PHE A 330 -13.05 -5.74 6.70
C PHE A 330 -13.78 -6.41 7.87
N GLY A 331 -14.79 -7.25 7.61
CA GLY A 331 -15.52 -7.97 8.65
C GLY A 331 -16.32 -7.06 9.58
N LEU A 332 -16.91 -6.01 9.02
CA LEU A 332 -17.71 -5.01 9.72
C LEU A 332 -19.18 -5.11 9.33
N ALA A 333 -20.06 -4.66 10.21
CA ALA A 333 -21.47 -4.47 9.87
C ALA A 333 -21.63 -3.19 9.02
N GLU A 334 -22.51 -3.22 8.01
CA GLU A 334 -22.70 -2.09 7.09
C GLU A 334 -23.21 -0.83 7.82
N ASP A 335 -24.09 -1.01 8.81
CA ASP A 335 -24.60 0.05 9.67
C ASP A 335 -23.56 0.55 10.69
N GLY A 336 -22.57 -0.26 11.02
CA GLY A 336 -21.42 0.11 11.87
C GLY A 336 -20.42 1.08 11.21
N LEU A 337 -20.69 1.54 9.99
CA LEU A 337 -19.83 2.40 9.17
C LEU A 337 -20.54 3.69 8.77
N ARG A 338 -19.83 4.83 8.86
CA ARG A 338 -20.29 6.11 8.32
C ARG A 338 -19.33 6.65 7.28
N VAL A 339 -19.86 7.12 6.15
CA VAL A 339 -19.07 7.63 5.03
C VAL A 339 -19.18 9.16 4.97
N PHE A 340 -18.04 9.82 4.92
CA PHE A 340 -17.88 11.26 4.72
C PHE A 340 -17.12 11.47 3.43
N ALA A 341 -17.85 11.81 2.37
CA ALA A 341 -17.28 12.07 1.06
C ALA A 341 -17.20 13.57 0.78
N SER A 342 -16.08 14.01 0.23
CA SER A 342 -15.92 15.36 -0.32
C SER A 342 -15.99 15.34 -1.85
N PRO A 343 -16.66 16.31 -2.48
CA PRO A 343 -16.54 16.51 -3.92
C PRO A 343 -15.10 16.92 -4.30
N SER A 344 -14.81 16.92 -5.60
CA SER A 344 -13.56 17.48 -6.11
C SER A 344 -13.54 19.00 -5.92
N PRO A 345 -12.46 19.56 -5.34
CA PRO A 345 -12.29 21.01 -5.23
C PRO A 345 -11.86 21.66 -6.56
N PHE A 346 -11.68 20.87 -7.63
CA PHE A 346 -11.16 21.33 -8.91
C PHE A 346 -12.25 21.35 -9.98
N ALA A 347 -12.25 22.42 -10.77
CA ALA A 347 -13.16 22.58 -11.90
C ALA A 347 -12.91 21.48 -12.94
N LEU A 348 -13.95 21.11 -13.69
CA LEU A 348 -13.88 20.00 -14.64
C LEU A 348 -12.81 20.23 -15.73
N GLU A 349 -12.63 21.47 -16.15
CA GLU A 349 -11.66 21.90 -17.15
C GLU A 349 -10.22 21.60 -16.71
N GLN A 350 -9.95 21.65 -15.40
CA GLN A 350 -8.63 21.37 -14.83
C GLN A 350 -8.31 19.88 -14.80
N ARG A 351 -9.33 19.02 -14.76
CA ARG A 351 -9.23 17.57 -14.55
C ARG A 351 -9.88 16.77 -15.68
N ARG A 352 -9.82 17.27 -16.90
CA ARG A 352 -10.56 16.73 -18.04
C ARG A 352 -10.11 15.30 -18.38
N ILE A 353 -11.08 14.43 -18.67
CA ILE A 353 -10.84 13.12 -19.29
C ILE A 353 -11.09 13.24 -20.79
N VAL A 354 -10.21 12.64 -21.60
CA VAL A 354 -10.34 12.52 -23.05
C VAL A 354 -10.31 11.04 -23.41
N TYR A 355 -11.44 10.53 -23.89
CA TYR A 355 -11.60 9.12 -24.24
C TYR A 355 -11.31 8.91 -25.74
N ARG A 356 -10.22 8.18 -26.05
CA ARG A 356 -9.77 7.87 -27.42
C ARG A 356 -9.41 6.39 -27.52
N PRO A 357 -10.38 5.48 -27.45
CA PRO A 357 -10.08 4.07 -27.35
C PRO A 357 -9.55 3.50 -28.66
N VAL A 358 -8.57 2.61 -28.55
CA VAL A 358 -8.00 1.86 -29.68
C VAL A 358 -8.58 0.44 -29.80
N GLY A 359 -9.46 0.07 -28.87
CA GLY A 359 -10.11 -1.25 -28.79
C GLY A 359 -10.17 -1.77 -27.35
N ALA A 360 -10.87 -2.88 -27.13
CA ALA A 360 -11.00 -3.50 -25.82
C ALA A 360 -9.73 -4.30 -25.50
N LEU A 361 -8.87 -3.77 -24.62
CA LEU A 361 -7.55 -4.36 -24.39
C LEU A 361 -7.64 -5.49 -23.37
N SER A 362 -7.22 -6.69 -23.78
CA SER A 362 -7.10 -7.89 -22.96
C SER A 362 -5.77 -8.59 -23.26
N ARG A 363 -5.40 -9.61 -22.49
CA ARG A 363 -4.20 -10.42 -22.83
C ARG A 363 -4.29 -11.02 -24.24
N ALA A 364 -5.49 -11.37 -24.69
CA ALA A 364 -5.73 -11.97 -26.01
C ALA A 364 -5.72 -10.94 -27.15
N SER A 365 -6.36 -9.77 -26.95
CA SER A 365 -6.49 -8.75 -28.00
C SER A 365 -5.29 -7.80 -28.09
N LEU A 366 -4.50 -7.65 -27.02
CA LEU A 366 -3.40 -6.68 -26.96
C LEU A 366 -2.38 -6.82 -28.09
N PRO A 367 -1.87 -8.01 -28.47
CA PRO A 367 -0.90 -8.13 -29.56
C PRO A 367 -1.41 -7.57 -30.90
N ALA A 368 -2.70 -7.74 -31.21
CA ALA A 368 -3.32 -7.22 -32.42
C ALA A 368 -3.57 -5.70 -32.37
N LEU A 369 -3.83 -5.16 -31.17
CA LEU A 369 -4.14 -3.75 -30.94
C LEU A 369 -2.90 -2.89 -30.62
N GLU A 370 -1.75 -3.50 -30.34
CA GLU A 370 -0.49 -2.81 -30.04
C GLU A 370 -0.08 -1.76 -31.10
N PRO A 371 -0.13 -2.04 -32.41
CA PRO A 371 0.20 -1.04 -33.42
C PRO A 371 -0.69 0.21 -33.38
N ALA A 372 -2.00 0.04 -33.15
CA ALA A 372 -2.95 1.13 -33.01
C ALA A 372 -2.71 1.90 -31.70
N LEU A 373 -2.49 1.19 -30.60
CA LEU A 373 -2.14 1.78 -29.31
C LEU A 373 -0.89 2.65 -29.39
N PHE A 374 0.19 2.13 -30.01
CA PHE A 374 1.46 2.85 -30.10
C PHE A 374 1.35 4.07 -31.03
N THR A 375 0.57 3.96 -32.11
CA THR A 375 0.27 5.08 -33.01
C THR A 375 -0.48 6.19 -32.27
N GLU A 376 -1.49 5.85 -31.48
CA GLU A 376 -2.26 6.81 -30.69
C GLU A 376 -1.40 7.47 -29.60
N VAL A 377 -0.57 6.70 -28.89
CA VAL A 377 0.39 7.25 -27.92
C VAL A 377 1.36 8.22 -28.59
N ALA A 378 1.88 7.88 -29.78
CA ALA A 378 2.78 8.76 -30.53
C ALA A 378 2.09 10.07 -30.92
N ALA A 379 0.82 10.02 -31.36
CA ALA A 379 0.02 11.20 -31.69
C ALA A 379 -0.19 12.11 -30.46
N LEU A 380 -0.49 11.52 -29.30
CA LEU A 380 -0.64 12.27 -28.05
C LEU A 380 0.69 12.91 -27.60
N LEU A 381 1.81 12.19 -27.70
CA LEU A 381 3.13 12.76 -27.41
C LEU A 381 3.48 13.94 -28.33
N ALA A 382 3.09 13.86 -29.61
CA ALA A 382 3.28 14.94 -30.57
C ALA A 382 2.37 16.16 -30.27
N ALA A 383 1.17 15.94 -29.72
CA ALA A 383 0.28 17.01 -29.26
C ALA A 383 0.80 17.72 -28.00
N HIS A 384 1.68 17.06 -27.24
CA HIS A 384 2.29 17.60 -26.01
C HIS A 384 3.83 17.75 -26.14
N PRO A 385 4.35 18.57 -27.09
CA PRO A 385 5.78 18.65 -27.40
C PRO A 385 6.60 19.33 -26.28
N ARG A 386 5.95 20.13 -25.44
CA ARG A 386 6.60 21.00 -24.43
C ARG A 386 6.18 20.70 -22.99
N GLU A 387 5.42 19.65 -22.78
CA GLU A 387 4.84 19.32 -21.49
C GLU A 387 5.43 18.02 -20.94
N LYS A 388 5.58 17.94 -19.63
CA LYS A 388 5.89 16.67 -18.98
C LYS A 388 4.62 15.83 -18.83
N GLY A 389 4.78 14.51 -18.91
CA GLY A 389 3.65 13.59 -18.81
C GLY A 389 3.98 12.23 -18.22
N LEU A 390 2.94 11.40 -18.13
CA LEU A 390 3.03 10.02 -17.64
C LEU A 390 2.23 9.06 -18.52
N ILE A 391 2.85 7.97 -18.95
CA ILE A 391 2.21 6.87 -19.66
C ILE A 391 2.12 5.68 -18.71
N HIS A 392 0.89 5.32 -18.33
CA HIS A 392 0.60 4.10 -17.58
C HIS A 392 0.59 2.93 -18.55
N ALA A 393 1.73 2.27 -18.69
CA ALA A 393 1.89 1.13 -19.60
C ALA A 393 1.14 -0.11 -19.08
N PRO A 394 0.65 -1.03 -19.95
CA PRO A 394 -0.10 -2.21 -19.51
C PRO A 394 0.73 -3.19 -18.68
N SER A 395 2.02 -3.32 -18.99
CA SER A 395 2.97 -4.16 -18.27
C SER A 395 4.40 -3.71 -18.58
N TYR A 396 5.38 -4.24 -17.85
CA TYR A 396 6.80 -3.97 -18.14
C TYR A 396 7.18 -4.40 -19.57
N ALA A 397 6.72 -5.59 -20.00
CA ALA A 397 7.01 -6.11 -21.33
C ALA A 397 6.42 -5.24 -22.45
N VAL A 398 5.18 -4.76 -22.27
CA VAL A 398 4.51 -3.91 -23.27
C VAL A 398 5.11 -2.50 -23.26
N GLY A 399 5.44 -1.95 -22.09
CA GLY A 399 6.11 -0.65 -22.00
C GLY A 399 7.48 -0.64 -22.69
N ALA A 400 8.27 -1.70 -22.54
CA ALA A 400 9.54 -1.85 -23.26
C ALA A 400 9.35 -1.94 -24.79
N ARG A 401 8.26 -2.57 -25.27
CA ARG A 401 7.92 -2.57 -26.71
C ARG A 401 7.49 -1.18 -27.19
N LEU A 402 6.64 -0.49 -26.43
CA LEU A 402 6.18 0.87 -26.71
C LEU A 402 7.36 1.83 -26.85
N VAL A 403 8.29 1.82 -25.90
CA VAL A 403 9.47 2.72 -25.93
C VAL A 403 10.34 2.44 -27.17
N ARG A 404 10.54 1.18 -27.53
CA ARG A 404 11.31 0.81 -28.73
C ARG A 404 10.61 1.24 -30.02
N ASP A 405 9.30 1.03 -30.12
CA ASP A 405 8.51 1.46 -31.27
C ASP A 405 8.53 3.00 -31.41
N LEU A 406 8.34 3.74 -30.32
CA LEU A 406 8.42 5.20 -30.32
C LEU A 406 9.82 5.72 -30.73
N ALA A 407 10.89 5.04 -30.31
CA ALA A 407 12.25 5.35 -30.73
C ALA A 407 12.48 5.17 -32.23
N ALA A 408 11.85 4.16 -32.84
CA ALA A 408 11.91 3.95 -34.28
C ALA A 408 11.09 4.98 -35.07
N ARG A 409 9.90 5.35 -34.57
CA ARG A 409 9.00 6.31 -35.25
C ARG A 409 9.45 7.75 -35.15
N SER A 410 9.92 8.17 -33.97
CA SER A 410 10.27 9.57 -33.70
C SER A 410 11.44 9.65 -32.72
N PRO A 411 12.69 9.59 -33.21
CA PRO A 411 13.89 9.64 -32.37
C PRO A 411 13.95 10.87 -31.46
N LEU A 412 13.44 12.02 -31.92
CA LEU A 412 13.40 13.25 -31.12
C LEU A 412 12.41 13.15 -29.95
N THR A 413 11.21 12.60 -30.19
CA THR A 413 10.22 12.39 -29.13
C THR A 413 10.70 11.35 -28.12
N ALA A 414 11.34 10.29 -28.60
CA ALA A 414 11.85 9.21 -27.75
C ALA A 414 12.93 9.67 -26.77
N ARG A 415 13.72 10.70 -27.09
CA ARG A 415 14.70 11.30 -26.16
C ARG A 415 14.09 11.88 -24.89
N ARG A 416 12.78 12.18 -24.90
CA ARG A 416 12.05 12.69 -23.72
C ARG A 416 11.53 11.57 -22.83
N LEU A 417 11.52 10.31 -23.30
CA LEU A 417 10.97 9.19 -22.56
C LEU A 417 11.93 8.73 -21.46
N ILE A 418 11.39 8.56 -20.25
CA ILE A 418 12.08 7.93 -19.14
C ILE A 418 11.36 6.61 -18.86
N TRP A 419 11.97 5.51 -19.31
CA TRP A 419 11.45 4.17 -19.07
C TRP A 419 11.76 3.70 -17.65
N VAL A 420 10.72 3.33 -16.90
CA VAL A 420 10.87 2.76 -15.56
C VAL A 420 10.90 1.24 -15.68
N GLU A 421 12.11 0.70 -15.75
CA GLU A 421 12.37 -0.73 -16.02
C GLU A 421 11.89 -1.67 -14.91
N SER A 422 11.84 -1.19 -13.66
CA SER A 422 11.48 -1.99 -12.50
C SER A 422 10.93 -1.14 -11.36
N ALA A 423 10.40 -1.77 -10.32
CA ALA A 423 9.97 -1.07 -9.11
C ALA A 423 11.14 -0.37 -8.40
N GLN A 424 12.34 -0.96 -8.43
CA GLN A 424 13.56 -0.41 -7.82
C GLN A 424 14.07 0.82 -8.58
N ALA A 425 13.87 0.88 -9.90
CA ALA A 425 14.26 2.02 -10.74
C ALA A 425 13.36 3.26 -10.58
N LYS A 426 12.19 3.11 -9.91
CA LYS A 426 11.18 4.16 -9.75
C LYS A 426 11.75 5.45 -9.14
N GLY A 427 12.52 5.35 -8.05
CA GLY A 427 13.06 6.53 -7.35
C GLY A 427 13.96 7.38 -8.25
N ARG A 428 14.96 6.73 -8.87
CA ARG A 428 15.89 7.38 -9.81
C ARG A 428 15.16 8.01 -11.00
N ALA A 429 14.17 7.32 -11.57
CA ALA A 429 13.41 7.85 -12.71
C ALA A 429 12.62 9.12 -12.34
N LEU A 430 12.03 9.16 -11.15
CA LEU A 430 11.32 10.34 -10.65
C LEU A 430 12.25 11.51 -10.36
N GLU A 431 13.41 11.24 -9.78
CA GLU A 431 14.44 12.27 -9.57
C GLU A 431 14.94 12.84 -10.90
N GLN A 432 15.23 11.98 -11.87
CA GLN A 432 15.60 12.40 -13.23
C GLN A 432 14.50 13.25 -13.88
N HIS A 433 13.23 12.84 -13.72
CA HIS A 433 12.09 13.58 -14.25
C HIS A 433 11.95 14.97 -13.61
N ARG A 434 12.11 15.07 -12.28
CA ARG A 434 12.01 16.34 -11.55
C ARG A 434 13.18 17.29 -11.84
N ALA A 435 14.40 16.74 -11.92
CA ALA A 435 15.60 17.54 -12.15
C ALA A 435 15.74 18.00 -13.61
N SER A 436 15.09 17.32 -14.57
CA SER A 436 15.23 17.67 -15.98
C SER A 436 14.47 18.95 -16.32
N PRO A 437 15.10 19.95 -16.96
CA PRO A 437 14.39 21.11 -17.53
C PRO A 437 13.64 20.76 -18.81
N SER A 438 13.94 19.60 -19.41
CA SER A 438 13.26 19.13 -20.62
C SER A 438 11.87 18.58 -20.29
N PRO A 439 10.94 18.60 -21.27
CA PRO A 439 9.58 18.09 -21.09
C PRO A 439 9.54 16.55 -21.12
N THR A 440 10.16 15.92 -20.14
CA THR A 440 10.27 14.46 -20.02
C THR A 440 8.93 13.78 -19.81
N VAL A 441 8.81 12.54 -20.25
CA VAL A 441 7.60 11.72 -20.10
C VAL A 441 7.97 10.39 -19.47
N LEU A 442 7.41 10.11 -18.30
CA LEU A 442 7.60 8.84 -17.61
C LEU A 442 6.78 7.76 -18.31
N VAL A 443 7.35 6.57 -18.47
CA VAL A 443 6.63 5.40 -18.99
C VAL A 443 6.78 4.29 -17.96
N SER A 444 5.67 3.83 -17.38
CA SER A 444 5.71 2.82 -16.32
C SER A 444 4.36 2.13 -16.10
N PRO A 445 4.34 0.83 -15.80
CA PRO A 445 3.15 0.15 -15.29
C PRO A 445 2.89 0.38 -13.79
N SER A 446 3.81 0.96 -13.02
CA SER A 446 3.77 0.99 -11.54
C SER A 446 3.70 2.39 -10.90
N LEU A 447 3.59 3.46 -11.71
CA LEU A 447 3.49 4.85 -11.25
C LEU A 447 2.06 5.33 -10.98
N ARG A 448 1.10 4.41 -10.76
CA ARG A 448 -0.29 4.76 -10.40
C ARG A 448 -0.39 5.38 -9.00
N GLU A 449 0.45 4.92 -8.06
CA GLU A 449 0.40 5.31 -6.65
C GLU A 449 1.74 5.80 -6.09
N GLY A 450 1.69 6.60 -5.02
CA GLY A 450 2.86 7.00 -4.23
C GLY A 450 3.84 7.94 -4.93
N VAL A 451 3.37 8.77 -5.88
CA VAL A 451 4.22 9.72 -6.61
C VAL A 451 3.62 11.12 -6.63
N ASP A 452 4.31 12.09 -6.07
CA ASP A 452 3.90 13.49 -6.14
C ASP A 452 4.54 14.20 -7.34
N LEU A 453 3.72 14.63 -8.31
CA LEU A 453 4.10 15.33 -9.53
C LEU A 453 3.16 16.53 -9.74
N PRO A 454 3.27 17.60 -8.93
CA PRO A 454 2.43 18.78 -9.09
C PRO A 454 2.82 19.61 -10.32
N ASP A 455 1.92 20.48 -10.76
CA ASP A 455 2.21 21.51 -11.76
C ASP A 455 2.81 20.94 -13.07
N ASP A 456 3.89 21.57 -13.54
CA ASP A 456 4.54 21.25 -14.80
C ASP A 456 5.19 19.88 -14.80
N PHE A 457 5.25 19.18 -13.66
CA PHE A 457 5.72 17.80 -13.60
C PHE A 457 4.73 16.79 -14.20
N LEU A 458 3.44 17.13 -14.33
CA LEU A 458 2.43 16.24 -14.91
C LEU A 458 1.24 17.02 -15.54
N ARG A 459 1.40 17.49 -16.79
CA ARG A 459 0.33 18.19 -17.52
C ARG A 459 -0.59 17.26 -18.31
N PHE A 460 -0.10 16.07 -18.66
CA PHE A 460 -0.93 15.04 -19.27
C PHE A 460 -0.55 13.65 -18.77
N GLN A 461 -1.54 12.76 -18.75
CA GLN A 461 -1.30 11.34 -18.53
C GLN A 461 -2.10 10.47 -19.51
N ILE A 462 -1.57 9.29 -19.82
CA ILE A 462 -2.17 8.34 -20.74
C ILE A 462 -2.39 7.02 -20.00
N VAL A 463 -3.65 6.69 -19.76
CA VAL A 463 -4.10 5.38 -19.28
C VAL A 463 -4.29 4.48 -20.51
N THR A 464 -3.25 3.69 -20.80
CA THR A 464 -3.25 2.83 -22.00
C THR A 464 -4.21 1.66 -21.88
N LYS A 465 -4.30 1.06 -20.68
CA LYS A 465 -5.16 -0.08 -20.35
C LYS A 465 -5.78 0.16 -18.97
N LEU A 466 -7.04 -0.22 -18.77
CA LEU A 466 -7.65 -0.18 -17.45
C LEU A 466 -6.88 -1.08 -16.46
N PRO A 467 -6.70 -0.65 -15.20
CA PRO A 467 -5.91 -1.35 -14.20
C PRO A 467 -6.71 -2.50 -13.54
N PHE A 468 -7.22 -3.41 -14.35
CA PHE A 468 -7.88 -4.62 -13.86
C PHE A 468 -6.88 -5.49 -13.05
N PRO A 469 -7.28 -6.03 -11.88
CA PRO A 469 -6.47 -7.03 -11.17
C PRO A 469 -6.15 -8.25 -12.05
N ASP A 470 -5.02 -8.90 -11.82
CA ASP A 470 -4.56 -10.00 -12.68
C ASP A 470 -5.33 -11.29 -12.40
N LEU A 471 -6.17 -11.73 -13.35
CA LEU A 471 -6.90 -13.01 -13.24
C LEU A 471 -6.01 -14.25 -13.42
N GLY A 472 -4.74 -14.07 -13.82
CA GLY A 472 -3.75 -15.14 -13.76
C GLY A 472 -3.28 -15.46 -12.34
N ASP A 473 -3.50 -14.55 -11.39
CA ASP A 473 -3.24 -14.78 -9.97
C ASP A 473 -4.37 -15.61 -9.33
N PRO A 474 -4.08 -16.80 -8.76
CA PRO A 474 -5.10 -17.66 -8.16
C PRO A 474 -5.97 -16.95 -7.12
N TRP A 475 -5.35 -16.16 -6.23
CA TRP A 475 -6.10 -15.45 -5.19
C TRP A 475 -7.04 -14.39 -5.77
N THR A 476 -6.60 -13.63 -6.77
CA THR A 476 -7.45 -12.65 -7.46
C THR A 476 -8.62 -13.34 -8.20
N ALA A 477 -8.36 -14.49 -8.82
CA ALA A 477 -9.40 -15.28 -9.47
C ALA A 477 -10.46 -15.75 -8.48
N GLU A 478 -10.04 -16.31 -7.33
CA GLU A 478 -10.95 -16.77 -6.27
C GLU A 478 -11.71 -15.60 -5.61
N ARG A 479 -11.04 -14.47 -5.30
CA ARG A 479 -11.71 -13.27 -4.77
C ARG A 479 -12.80 -12.77 -5.71
N ARG A 480 -12.53 -12.72 -7.01
CA ARG A 480 -13.52 -12.33 -8.03
C ARG A 480 -14.66 -13.35 -8.12
N ALA A 481 -14.37 -14.64 -8.05
CA ALA A 481 -15.39 -15.68 -8.10
C ALA A 481 -16.35 -15.57 -6.91
N ARG A 482 -15.81 -15.23 -5.72
CA ARG A 482 -16.60 -14.99 -4.50
C ARG A 482 -17.41 -13.70 -4.56
N ASP A 483 -16.80 -12.59 -4.97
CA ASP A 483 -17.47 -11.30 -5.12
C ASP A 483 -16.99 -10.53 -6.37
N PRO A 484 -17.79 -10.51 -7.46
CA PRO A 484 -17.47 -9.72 -8.64
C PRO A 484 -17.44 -8.20 -8.39
N ARG A 485 -18.13 -7.70 -7.35
CA ARG A 485 -18.13 -6.26 -7.00
C ARG A 485 -16.76 -5.84 -6.46
N TRP A 486 -16.11 -6.70 -5.68
CA TRP A 486 -14.74 -6.49 -5.20
C TRP A 486 -13.79 -6.22 -6.38
N TYR A 487 -13.81 -7.07 -7.41
CA TYR A 487 -12.93 -6.91 -8.58
C TYR A 487 -13.16 -5.60 -9.34
N ALA A 488 -14.43 -5.16 -9.41
CA ALA A 488 -14.79 -3.86 -9.97
C ALA A 488 -14.27 -2.70 -9.11
N LEU A 489 -14.40 -2.80 -7.79
CA LEU A 489 -13.90 -1.79 -6.85
C LEU A 489 -12.38 -1.68 -6.85
N GLU A 490 -11.64 -2.78 -6.93
CA GLU A 490 -10.17 -2.73 -7.04
C GLU A 490 -9.73 -2.02 -8.34
N THR A 491 -10.41 -2.31 -9.45
CA THR A 491 -10.21 -1.57 -10.70
C THR A 491 -10.52 -0.08 -10.52
N ALA A 492 -11.62 0.26 -9.85
CA ALA A 492 -12.03 1.65 -9.60
C ALA A 492 -11.01 2.39 -8.73
N LYS A 493 -10.59 1.81 -7.60
CA LYS A 493 -9.56 2.35 -6.71
C LYS A 493 -8.30 2.70 -7.50
N ALA A 494 -7.75 1.74 -8.24
CA ALA A 494 -6.52 1.95 -9.01
C ALA A 494 -6.67 3.02 -10.11
N LEU A 495 -7.83 3.06 -10.79
CA LEU A 495 -8.13 4.07 -11.81
C LEU A 495 -8.24 5.47 -11.20
N LEU A 496 -8.96 5.62 -10.10
CA LEU A 496 -9.18 6.91 -9.44
C LEU A 496 -7.89 7.44 -8.79
N GLN A 497 -7.04 6.54 -8.27
CA GLN A 497 -5.72 6.90 -7.78
C GLN A 497 -4.80 7.42 -8.89
N ALA A 498 -4.86 6.82 -10.09
CA ALA A 498 -4.15 7.31 -11.26
C ALA A 498 -4.74 8.65 -11.76
N TYR A 499 -6.06 8.73 -11.90
CA TYR A 499 -6.77 9.93 -12.38
C TYR A 499 -6.52 11.14 -11.50
N GLY A 500 -6.61 10.99 -10.17
CA GLY A 500 -6.41 12.08 -9.21
C GLY A 500 -4.98 12.64 -9.15
N ARG A 501 -4.03 12.16 -9.97
CA ARG A 501 -2.65 12.64 -9.93
C ARG A 501 -2.41 13.96 -10.65
N SER A 502 -3.25 14.32 -11.61
CA SER A 502 -3.05 15.48 -12.49
C SER A 502 -3.39 16.84 -11.87
N CYS A 503 -4.08 16.86 -10.73
CA CYS A 503 -4.46 18.11 -10.06
C CYS A 503 -4.20 18.02 -8.55
N ARG A 504 -3.34 18.90 -8.03
CA ARG A 504 -2.92 18.88 -6.62
C ARG A 504 -3.36 20.09 -5.80
N HIS A 505 -3.48 21.25 -6.42
CA HIS A 505 -3.95 22.49 -5.79
C HIS A 505 -4.78 23.32 -6.77
N ALA A 506 -5.38 24.41 -6.28
CA ALA A 506 -6.40 25.17 -6.99
C ALA A 506 -5.95 25.74 -8.36
N GLY A 507 -4.65 25.96 -8.56
CA GLY A 507 -4.08 26.44 -9.83
C GLY A 507 -3.55 25.34 -10.74
N ASP A 508 -3.56 24.09 -10.28
CA ASP A 508 -3.03 22.97 -11.03
C ASP A 508 -4.03 22.49 -12.09
N HIS A 509 -3.54 21.86 -13.15
CA HIS A 509 -4.36 21.34 -14.23
C HIS A 509 -3.61 20.25 -15.01
N GLY A 510 -4.37 19.31 -15.55
CA GLY A 510 -3.87 18.33 -16.50
C GLY A 510 -4.97 17.52 -17.17
N VAL A 511 -4.61 16.89 -18.29
CA VAL A 511 -5.53 16.08 -19.08
C VAL A 511 -5.23 14.59 -18.92
N THR A 512 -6.27 13.78 -18.73
CA THR A 512 -6.16 12.32 -18.68
C THR A 512 -6.72 11.71 -19.95
N TYR A 513 -5.86 11.06 -20.73
CA TYR A 513 -6.26 10.28 -21.90
C TYR A 513 -6.54 8.83 -21.50
N VAL A 514 -7.65 8.26 -21.99
CA VAL A 514 -7.99 6.85 -21.78
C VAL A 514 -8.12 6.15 -23.13
N LEU A 515 -7.30 5.12 -23.36
CA LEU A 515 -7.17 4.44 -24.65
C LEU A 515 -7.82 3.04 -24.69
N ASP A 516 -8.35 2.56 -23.57
CA ASP A 516 -8.96 1.23 -23.47
C ASP A 516 -10.48 1.31 -23.64
N ALA A 517 -11.04 0.58 -24.61
CA ALA A 517 -12.49 0.55 -24.84
C ALA A 517 -13.28 -0.09 -23.69
N HIS A 518 -12.61 -0.82 -22.79
CA HIS A 518 -13.25 -1.30 -21.57
C HIS A 518 -13.71 -0.18 -20.64
N PHE A 519 -13.16 1.04 -20.76
CA PHE A 519 -13.54 2.20 -19.97
C PHE A 519 -15.04 2.50 -20.03
N GLU A 520 -15.60 2.55 -21.24
CA GLU A 520 -17.01 2.84 -21.46
C GLU A 520 -17.92 1.79 -20.82
N ARG A 521 -17.66 0.50 -21.09
CA ARG A 521 -18.41 -0.61 -20.50
C ARG A 521 -18.29 -0.64 -18.98
N PHE A 522 -17.10 -0.31 -18.44
CA PHE A 522 -16.84 -0.28 -17.01
C PHE A 522 -17.64 0.83 -16.32
N VAL A 523 -17.60 2.06 -16.83
CA VAL A 523 -18.33 3.20 -16.28
C VAL A 523 -19.84 2.97 -16.36
N GLN A 524 -20.35 2.44 -17.47
CA GLN A 524 -21.78 2.15 -17.64
C GLN A 524 -22.25 1.05 -16.67
N ARG A 525 -21.50 -0.05 -16.54
CA ARG A 525 -21.89 -1.20 -15.71
C ARG A 525 -21.77 -0.94 -14.21
N TYR A 526 -20.72 -0.22 -13.80
CA TYR A 526 -20.39 -0.01 -12.39
C TYR A 526 -20.60 1.43 -11.94
N ARG A 527 -21.47 2.18 -12.62
CA ARG A 527 -21.80 3.57 -12.31
C ARG A 527 -22.12 3.81 -10.83
N THR A 528 -22.86 2.90 -10.20
CA THR A 528 -23.26 2.98 -8.77
C THR A 528 -22.11 2.72 -7.80
N LEU A 529 -21.00 2.15 -8.27
CA LEU A 529 -19.78 1.87 -7.50
C LEU A 529 -18.69 2.92 -7.77
N LEU A 530 -19.01 4.04 -8.41
CA LEU A 530 -18.06 5.11 -8.73
C LEU A 530 -18.52 6.41 -8.05
N PRO A 531 -17.59 7.21 -7.51
CA PRO A 531 -17.94 8.45 -6.86
C PRO A 531 -18.35 9.51 -7.87
N GLU A 532 -19.29 10.37 -7.47
CA GLU A 532 -19.90 11.38 -8.32
C GLU A 532 -18.87 12.32 -8.96
N TRP A 533 -17.88 12.79 -8.19
CA TRP A 533 -16.84 13.69 -8.70
C TRP A 533 -16.05 13.09 -9.88
N PHE A 534 -15.91 11.76 -9.95
CA PHE A 534 -15.28 11.08 -11.07
C PHE A 534 -16.23 10.97 -12.26
N LEU A 535 -17.50 10.62 -12.00
CA LEU A 535 -18.54 10.51 -13.03
C LEU A 535 -18.74 11.84 -13.77
N ASP A 536 -18.65 12.97 -13.05
CA ASP A 536 -18.70 14.32 -13.64
C ASP A 536 -17.68 14.55 -14.76
N ALA A 537 -16.53 13.85 -14.72
CA ALA A 537 -15.53 13.92 -15.78
C ALA A 537 -15.60 12.77 -16.78
N ALA A 538 -15.96 11.57 -16.32
CA ALA A 538 -16.04 10.38 -17.16
C ALA A 538 -17.22 10.45 -18.14
N GLU A 539 -18.42 10.82 -17.67
CA GLU A 539 -19.62 10.83 -18.51
C GLU A 539 -19.53 11.82 -19.69
N PRO A 540 -19.08 13.08 -19.51
CA PRO A 540 -18.89 13.98 -20.65
C PRO A 540 -17.87 13.47 -21.66
N ALA A 541 -16.79 12.83 -21.19
CA ALA A 541 -15.78 12.24 -22.07
C ALA A 541 -16.35 11.10 -22.93
N LEU A 542 -17.25 10.28 -22.38
CA LEU A 542 -17.96 9.25 -23.14
C LEU A 542 -18.93 9.85 -24.16
N ARG A 543 -19.69 10.89 -23.80
CA ARG A 543 -20.64 11.56 -24.70
C ARG A 543 -19.94 12.28 -25.86
N ALA A 544 -18.79 12.90 -25.61
CA ALA A 544 -18.03 13.64 -26.61
C ALA A 544 -17.51 12.77 -27.77
N ARG A 545 -17.43 11.45 -27.58
CA ARG A 545 -16.99 10.51 -28.62
C ARG A 545 -18.06 10.25 -29.69
N GLY A 546 -19.34 10.44 -29.39
CA GLY A 546 -20.44 10.01 -30.26
C GLY A 546 -20.58 8.48 -30.36
N PRO A 547 -21.71 7.95 -30.86
CA PRO A 547 -21.94 6.51 -30.98
C PRO A 547 -21.23 5.94 -32.22
N GLU A 548 -19.97 5.52 -32.09
CA GLU A 548 -19.34 4.64 -33.07
C GLU A 548 -19.40 3.18 -32.59
N ARG A 549 -20.16 2.37 -33.32
CA ARG A 549 -20.34 0.92 -33.14
C ARG A 549 -18.99 0.21 -33.22
N PHE A 550 -18.51 -0.34 -32.09
CA PHE A 550 -17.64 -1.50 -32.16
C PHE A 550 -18.52 -2.73 -32.42
N ALA A 551 -18.39 -3.33 -33.60
CA ALA A 551 -18.94 -4.66 -33.87
C ALA A 551 -18.28 -5.67 -32.91
N ASP A 552 -19.10 -6.63 -32.47
CA ASP A 552 -18.91 -7.54 -31.34
C ASP A 552 -17.56 -8.28 -31.24
#